data_AF-A0A1I6GMQ0-F1
#
_entry.id   AF-A0A1I6GMQ0-F1
#
_cell.length_a   1.000
_cell.length_b   1.000
_cell.length_c   1.000
_cell.angle_alpha   90.00
_cell.angle_beta   90.00
_cell.angle_gamma   90.00
#
_symmetry.space_group_name_H-M   'P 1'
#
loop_
_entity.id
_entity.type
_entity.pdbx_description
1 polymer ?
#
loop_
_entity_poly.entity_id
_entity_poly.type
_entity_poly.pdbx_seq_one_letter_code
_entity_poly.pdbx_strand_id
1 'polypeptide(L)'
;MGDDEVEIGALALNVAIPAALRWEDERRGERFELQSLTVRLLPDGTLAAKAYGRPVAGGRGAYVSFPVRHSPEIDALITSAATGAGRRWAAHRGL
;
A
#
# COMPACT_ATOMS: atom_id res chain seq x y z
N MET A 1 -22.10 7.53 30.52
CA MET A 1 -21.50 8.34 29.44
C MET A 1 -20.81 7.33 28.58
N GLY A 2 -21.44 6.95 27.46
CA GLY A 2 -20.98 5.81 26.66
C GLY A 2 -19.59 6.11 26.13
N ASP A 3 -18.65 5.21 26.39
CA ASP A 3 -17.50 5.06 25.51
C ASP A 3 -18.08 4.57 24.19
N ASP A 4 -18.39 5.50 23.29
CA ASP A 4 -18.52 5.18 21.88
C ASP A 4 -17.10 4.81 21.40
N GLU A 5 -16.68 3.59 21.73
CA GLU A 5 -15.41 3.03 21.32
C GLU A 5 -15.36 3.11 19.79
N VAL A 6 -14.40 3.86 19.26
CA VAL A 6 -14.28 4.07 17.82
C VAL A 6 -13.93 2.74 17.18
N GLU A 7 -14.85 2.19 16.40
CA GLU A 7 -14.61 0.97 15.63
C GLU A 7 -13.61 1.25 14.50
N ILE A 8 -12.40 0.71 14.62
CA ILE A 8 -11.35 0.82 13.59
C ILE A 8 -11.40 -0.41 12.69
N GLY A 9 -11.96 -0.26 11.48
CA GLY A 9 -12.05 -1.36 10.52
C GLY A 9 -10.73 -1.72 9.83
N ALA A 10 -9.84 -0.75 9.60
CA ALA A 10 -8.46 -0.96 9.11
C ALA A 10 -7.65 0.34 9.15
N LEU A 11 -6.33 0.24 9.25
CA LEU A 11 -5.42 1.36 8.97
C LEU A 11 -4.83 1.20 7.57
N ALA A 12 -4.90 2.24 6.73
CA ALA A 12 -4.38 2.20 5.36
C ALA A 12 -3.19 3.14 5.17
N LEU A 13 -2.14 2.61 4.56
CA LEU A 13 -0.90 3.32 4.26
C LEU A 13 -0.69 3.33 2.75
N ASN A 14 -0.42 4.51 2.19
CA ASN A 14 0.06 4.64 0.82
C ASN A 14 1.59 4.64 0.83
N VAL A 15 2.18 3.67 0.17
CA VAL A 15 3.62 3.41 0.16
C VAL A 15 4.12 3.55 -1.26
N ALA A 16 5.12 4.40 -1.49
CA ALA A 16 5.79 4.46 -2.78
C ALA A 16 6.70 3.23 -2.97
N ILE A 17 6.65 2.60 -4.15
CA ILE A 17 7.58 1.53 -4.52
C ILE A 17 8.88 2.19 -5.02
N PRO A 18 10.04 1.89 -4.39
CA PRO A 18 11.34 2.36 -4.87
C PRO A 18 11.55 1.96 -6.32
N ALA A 19 12.19 2.81 -7.14
CA ALA A 19 12.34 2.59 -8.58
C ALA A 19 12.94 1.20 -8.92
N ALA A 20 13.94 0.77 -8.16
CA ALA A 20 14.59 -0.54 -8.33
C ALA A 20 13.69 -1.76 -8.05
N LEU A 21 12.56 -1.55 -7.36
CA LEU A 21 11.60 -2.60 -7.00
C LEU A 21 10.30 -2.50 -7.81
N ARG A 22 10.19 -1.54 -8.74
CA ARG A 22 9.01 -1.44 -9.61
C ARG A 22 9.04 -2.55 -10.64
N TRP A 23 7.86 -2.97 -11.06
CA TRP A 23 7.70 -3.95 -12.12
C TRP A 23 6.55 -3.55 -13.03
N GLU A 24 6.57 -4.08 -14.25
CA GLU A 24 5.46 -3.95 -15.18
C GLU A 24 4.51 -5.15 -15.02
N ASP A 25 3.22 -4.89 -15.15
CA ASP A 25 2.18 -5.90 -15.25
C ASP A 25 1.17 -5.48 -16.34
N GLU A 26 0.39 -6.44 -16.84
CA GLU A 26 -0.56 -6.21 -17.91
C GLU A 26 -1.99 -6.42 -17.42
N ARG A 27 -2.90 -5.53 -17.84
CA ARG A 27 -4.33 -5.73 -17.63
C ARG A 27 -5.10 -5.30 -18.87
N ARG A 28 -5.92 -6.22 -19.40
CA ARG A 28 -6.75 -5.99 -20.59
C ARG A 28 -5.94 -5.49 -21.80
N GLY A 29 -4.72 -6.00 -21.99
CA GLY A 29 -3.86 -5.64 -23.12
C GLY A 29 -3.08 -4.33 -22.97
N GLU A 30 -3.14 -3.67 -21.80
CA GLU A 30 -2.38 -2.46 -21.51
C GLU A 30 -1.33 -2.73 -20.42
N ARG A 31 -0.10 -2.22 -20.63
CA ARG A 31 1.02 -2.35 -19.68
C ARG A 31 1.03 -1.22 -18.67
N PHE A 32 1.25 -1.57 -17.42
CA PHE A 32 1.32 -0.64 -16.30
C PHE A 32 2.62 -0.83 -15.53
N GLU A 33 3.30 0.26 -15.20
CA GLU A 33 4.39 0.23 -14.21
C GLU A 33 3.78 0.42 -12.83
N LEU A 34 4.04 -0.52 -11.92
CA LEU A 34 3.52 -0.51 -10.56
C LEU A 34 4.43 0.37 -9.69
N GLN A 35 3.86 1.46 -9.18
CA GLN A 35 4.61 2.55 -8.54
C GLN A 35 4.28 2.76 -7.07
N SER A 36 3.17 2.19 -6.59
CA SER A 36 2.74 2.34 -5.20
C SER A 36 2.03 1.09 -4.69
N LEU A 37 2.05 0.92 -3.37
CA LEU A 37 1.27 -0.08 -2.63
C LEU A 37 0.29 0.65 -1.70
N THR A 38 -0.92 0.12 -1.59
CA THR A 38 -1.74 0.36 -0.41
C THR A 38 -1.56 -0.82 0.53
N VAL A 39 -1.03 -0.57 1.72
CA VAL A 39 -0.90 -1.55 2.80
C VAL A 39 -1.98 -1.29 3.83
N ARG A 40 -2.71 -2.33 4.23
CA ARG A 40 -3.76 -2.29 5.25
C ARG A 40 -3.38 -3.14 6.44
N LEU A 41 -3.43 -2.57 7.64
CA LEU A 41 -3.48 -3.33 8.88
C LEU A 41 -4.94 -3.63 9.19
N LEU A 42 -5.28 -4.91 9.25
CA LEU A 42 -6.62 -5.41 9.54
C LEU A 42 -6.83 -5.55 11.06
N PRO A 43 -8.08 -5.68 11.54
CA PRO A 43 -8.38 -5.79 12.97
C PRO A 43 -7.77 -7.02 13.64
N ASP A 44 -7.52 -8.09 12.89
CA ASP A 44 -6.85 -9.31 13.36
C ASP A 44 -5.31 -9.19 13.47
N GLY A 45 -4.77 -8.00 13.16
CA GLY A 45 -3.34 -7.73 13.18
C GLY A 45 -2.58 -8.16 11.92
N THR A 46 -3.27 -8.74 10.94
CA THR A 46 -2.64 -9.14 9.67
C THR A 46 -2.52 -7.98 8.69
N LEU A 47 -1.59 -8.11 7.74
CA LEU A 47 -1.37 -7.12 6.68
C LEU A 47 -1.95 -7.61 5.36
N ALA A 48 -2.76 -6.76 4.71
CA ALA A 48 -3.21 -6.94 3.35
C ALA A 48 -2.61 -5.85 2.45
N ALA A 49 -2.23 -6.19 1.22
CA ALA A 49 -1.62 -5.22 0.31
C ALA A 49 -2.18 -5.32 -1.12
N LYS A 50 -2.21 -4.18 -1.81
CA LYS A 50 -2.51 -4.06 -3.24
C LYS A 50 -1.50 -3.13 -3.89
N ALA A 51 -1.05 -3.51 -5.08
CA ALA A 51 -0.18 -2.66 -5.88
C ALA A 51 -1.00 -1.83 -6.87
N TYR A 52 -0.49 -0.66 -7.20
CA TYR A 52 -1.14 0.27 -8.12
C TYR A 52 -0.15 0.75 -9.15
N GLY A 53 -0.54 0.62 -10.41
CA GLY A 53 0.27 1.00 -11.56
C GLY A 53 -0.33 2.13 -12.39
N ARG A 54 0.55 2.75 -13.17
CA ARG A 54 0.21 3.75 -14.19
C ARG A 54 0.56 3.23 -15.59
N PRO A 55 -0.21 3.57 -16.62
CA PRO A 55 0.09 3.17 -17.99
C PRO A 55 1.51 3.54 -18.41
N VAL A 56 2.27 2.57 -18.95
CA VAL A 56 3.62 2.80 -19.48
C VAL A 56 3.58 3.68 -20.72
N ALA A 57 2.54 3.53 -21.54
CA ALA A 57 2.37 4.29 -22.79
C ALA A 57 2.15 5.81 -22.58
N GLY A 58 2.06 6.26 -21.32
CA GLY A 58 1.75 7.65 -21.00
C GLY A 58 0.28 7.95 -21.27
N GLY A 59 -0.49 8.09 -20.20
CA GLY A 59 -1.91 8.44 -20.29
C GLY A 59 -2.39 8.98 -18.96
N ARG A 60 -3.51 9.72 -18.98
CA ARG A 60 -4.24 10.09 -17.76
C ARG A 60 -5.03 8.90 -17.17
N GLY A 61 -4.61 7.67 -17.47
CA GLY A 61 -5.27 6.47 -16.97
C GLY A 61 -5.30 6.49 -15.45
N ALA A 62 -6.47 6.21 -14.89
CA ALA A 62 -6.64 6.07 -13.46
C ALA A 62 -5.68 5.01 -12.93
N TYR A 63 -5.26 5.14 -11.66
CA TYR A 63 -4.49 4.09 -10.99
C TYR A 63 -5.26 2.77 -11.04
N VAL A 64 -4.65 1.77 -11.66
CA VAL A 64 -5.22 0.42 -11.75
C VAL A 64 -4.57 -0.45 -10.68
N SER A 65 -5.39 -1.20 -9.94
CA SER A 65 -4.90 -2.11 -8.90
C SER A 65 -4.51 -3.47 -9.47
N PHE A 66 -3.48 -4.06 -8.86
CA PHE A 66 -2.90 -5.36 -9.19
C PHE A 66 -2.67 -6.17 -7.91
N PRO A 67 -2.61 -7.51 -8.02
CA PRO A 67 -2.01 -8.34 -6.99
C PRO A 67 -0.58 -7.88 -6.68
N VAL A 68 -0.16 -8.05 -5.44
CA VAL A 68 1.22 -7.77 -5.07
C VAL A 68 2.11 -8.92 -5.54
N ARG A 69 3.23 -8.60 -6.19
CA ARG A 69 4.26 -9.58 -6.51
C ARG A 69 4.91 -10.05 -5.20
N HIS A 70 4.85 -11.35 -4.93
CA HIS A 70 5.58 -11.95 -3.83
C HIS A 70 7.08 -11.96 -4.13
N SER A 71 7.84 -11.34 -3.25
CA SER A 71 9.31 -11.36 -3.25
C SER A 71 9.81 -10.86 -1.90
N PRO A 72 10.96 -11.35 -1.41
CA PRO A 72 11.51 -10.93 -0.13
C PRO A 72 11.60 -9.40 0.01
N GLU A 73 11.94 -8.69 -1.06
CA GLU A 73 12.11 -7.23 -1.06
C GLU A 73 10.78 -6.48 -0.92
N ILE A 74 9.72 -6.94 -1.59
CA ILE A 74 8.39 -6.34 -1.51
C ILE A 74 7.72 -6.67 -0.17
N ASP A 75 7.87 -7.89 0.33
CA ASP A 75 7.35 -8.30 1.63
C ASP A 75 8.03 -7.51 2.77
N ALA A 76 9.35 -7.30 2.66
CA ALA A 76 10.10 -6.43 3.56
C ALA A 76 9.65 -4.97 3.49
N LEU A 77 9.36 -4.44 2.29
CA LEU A 77 8.83 -3.08 2.10
C LEU A 77 7.47 -2.92 2.80
N ILE A 78 6.56 -3.88 2.64
CA ILE A 78 5.23 -3.88 3.28
C ILE A 78 5.35 -3.89 4.81
N THR A 79 6.18 -4.78 5.33
CA THR A 79 6.40 -4.92 6.78
C THR A 79 7.04 -3.66 7.36
N SER A 80 8.08 -3.15 6.71
CA SER A 80 8.77 -1.92 7.12
C SER A 80 7.85 -0.70 7.10
N ALA A 81 6.93 -0.62 6.13
CA ALA A 81 5.94 0.44 6.06
C ALA A 81 5.00 0.40 7.27
N ALA A 82 4.48 -0.79 7.63
CA ALA A 82 3.62 -0.96 8.80
C ALA A 82 4.35 -0.60 10.11
N THR A 83 5.56 -1.12 10.32
CA THR A 83 6.37 -0.81 11.52
C THR A 83 6.71 0.68 11.58
N GLY A 84 7.13 1.27 10.47
CA GLY A 84 7.47 2.69 10.39
C GLY A 84 6.25 3.59 10.63
N ALA A 85 5.08 3.22 10.11
CA ALA A 85 3.84 3.94 10.35
C ALA A 85 3.42 3.88 11.82
N GLY A 86 3.48 2.70 12.45
CA GLY A 86 3.17 2.56 13.88
C GLY A 86 4.04 3.47 14.76
N ARG A 87 5.35 3.51 14.48
CA ARG A 87 6.28 4.43 15.18
C ARG A 87 5.92 5.91 14.97
N ARG A 88 5.58 6.33 13.74
CA ARG A 88 5.20 7.71 13.43
C ARG A 88 3.89 8.10 14.09
N TRP A 89 2.91 7.19 14.09
CA TRP A 89 1.62 7.40 14.73
C TRP A 89 1.79 7.55 16.24
N ALA A 90 2.53 6.66 16.90
CA ALA A 90 2.80 6.77 18.35
C ALA A 90 3.53 8.06 18.74
N ALA A 91 4.30 8.66 17.81
CA ALA A 91 5.05 9.89 18.03
C ALA A 91 4.34 11.16 17.53
N HIS A 92 3.07 11.08 17.09
CA HIS A 92 2.37 12.24 16.54
C HIS A 92 2.21 13.36 17.57
N ARG A 93 2.22 14.62 17.14
CA ARG A 93 2.13 15.80 18.03
C ARG A 93 0.78 16.53 17.98
N GLY A 94 -0.23 15.91 17.37
CA GLY A 94 -1.56 16.49 17.19
C GLY A 94 -1.74 17.11 15.80
N LEU A 95 -2.88 17.77 15.61
CA LEU A 95 -3.20 18.59 14.45
C LEU A 95 -2.66 20.01 14.62
#